data_AF-A0A837CBG1-F1
#
_entry.id   AF-A0A837CBG1-F1
#
_cell.length_a   1.000
_cell.length_b   1.000
_cell.length_c   1.000
_cell.angle_alpha   90.00
_cell.angle_beta   90.00
_cell.angle_gamma   90.00
#
_symmetry.space_group_name_H-M   'P 1'
#
loop_
_entity.id
_entity.type
_entity.pdbx_description
1 polymer ?
#
loop_
_entity_poly.entity_id
_entity_poly.type
_entity_poly.pdbx_seq_one_letter_code
_entity_poly.pdbx_strand_id
1 'polypeptide(L)'
;MRSIDYVASAQVASAQVALDAVVLQREDGRYVLDIVPARRTVDLDEGGLVLIAWDELKLEPLELTLEEIRREPRRSNANLVWAYSGVAVPVGLRLRIQQVLLEEGPMALGQLLKSLDGEGDAAVAVMALACANLVCLDLFSQPLSPTTLVRLCMQPERA
;
A
#
# COMPACT_ATOMS: atom_id res chain seq x y z
N MET A 1 -8.04 -5.08 3.89
CA MET A 1 -6.95 -4.48 4.69
C MET A 1 -7.55 -3.33 5.47
N ARG A 2 -7.44 -3.36 6.80
CA ARG A 2 -8.05 -2.37 7.71
C ARG A 2 -7.05 -1.29 8.11
N SER A 3 -5.84 -1.66 8.55
CA SER A 3 -4.78 -0.70 8.85
C SER A 3 -3.41 -1.27 8.48
N ILE A 4 -2.45 -0.37 8.38
CA ILE A 4 -1.02 -0.67 8.33
C ILE A 4 -0.40 0.09 9.49
N ASP A 5 0.24 -0.63 10.38
CA ASP A 5 0.86 -0.11 11.59
C ASP A 5 2.36 -0.45 11.60
N TYR A 6 3.12 0.21 12.48
CA TYR A 6 4.53 -0.06 12.67
C TYR A 6 4.83 -0.33 14.14
N VAL A 7 5.54 -1.42 14.40
CA VAL A 7 5.99 -1.82 15.73
C VAL A 7 7.51 -1.82 15.75
N ALA A 8 8.08 -0.79 16.37
CA ALA A 8 9.54 -0.64 16.47
C ALA A 8 10.17 -1.73 17.36
N SER A 9 9.55 -2.03 18.50
CA SER A 9 10.06 -2.99 19.48
C SER A 9 8.94 -3.63 20.31
N ALA A 10 9.23 -4.78 20.90
CA ALA A 10 8.37 -5.44 21.88
C ALA A 10 9.15 -5.83 23.14
N GLN A 11 8.45 -5.93 24.26
CA GLN A 11 9.02 -6.45 25.51
C GLN A 11 8.72 -7.95 25.56
N VAL A 12 9.76 -8.78 25.59
CA VAL A 12 9.67 -10.24 25.75
C VAL A 12 10.36 -10.62 27.06
N ALA A 13 9.58 -11.11 28.02
CA ALA A 13 10.03 -11.28 29.41
C ALA A 13 10.75 -10.02 29.93
N SER A 14 12.03 -10.13 30.30
CA SER A 14 12.84 -8.99 30.77
C SER A 14 13.65 -8.27 29.68
N ALA A 15 13.55 -8.70 28.42
CA ALA A 15 14.32 -8.13 27.31
C ALA A 15 13.46 -7.24 26.40
N GLN A 16 14.03 -6.12 25.97
CA GLN A 16 13.45 -5.30 24.90
C GLN A 16 14.03 -5.76 23.55
N VAL A 17 13.15 -6.16 22.64
CA VAL A 17 13.50 -6.74 21.33
C VAL A 17 13.14 -5.74 20.24
N ALA A 18 14.11 -5.37 19.39
CA ALA A 18 13.84 -4.55 18.22
C ALA A 18 13.17 -5.41 17.13
N LEU A 19 11.99 -4.99 16.67
CA LEU A 19 11.20 -5.72 15.68
C LEU A 19 11.21 -5.06 14.30
N ASP A 20 11.17 -3.73 14.25
CA ASP A 20 11.03 -2.96 13.01
C ASP A 20 9.92 -3.50 12.09
N ALA A 21 8.81 -3.95 12.68
CA ALA A 21 7.79 -4.73 12.00
C ALA A 21 6.73 -3.82 11.38
N VAL A 22 6.48 -3.99 10.08
CA VAL A 22 5.27 -3.47 9.41
C VAL A 22 4.15 -4.47 9.65
N VAL A 23 3.11 -4.03 10.36
CA VAL A 23 1.97 -4.88 10.73
C VAL A 23 0.77 -4.55 9.88
N LEU A 24 0.20 -5.57 9.23
CA LEU A 24 -1.03 -5.47 8.46
C LEU A 24 -2.19 -5.98 9.31
N GLN A 25 -3.14 -5.10 9.62
CA GLN A 25 -4.41 -5.50 10.20
C GLN A 25 -5.38 -5.88 9.08
N ARG A 26 -5.83 -7.13 9.09
CA ARG A 26 -6.87 -7.63 8.20
C ARG A 26 -8.07 -8.09 9.02
N GLU A 27 -9.13 -8.52 8.34
CA GLU A 27 -10.33 -9.04 9.02
C GLU A 27 -10.09 -10.41 9.63
N ASP A 28 -9.20 -11.18 8.99
CA ASP A 28 -8.82 -12.54 9.33
C ASP A 28 -7.67 -12.63 10.35
N GLY A 29 -6.99 -11.52 10.66
CA GLY A 29 -5.91 -11.53 11.64
C GLY A 29 -4.93 -10.37 11.54
N ARG A 30 -3.81 -10.50 12.26
CA ARG A 30 -2.69 -9.56 12.24
C ARG A 30 -1.49 -10.26 11.62
N TYR A 31 -0.85 -9.56 10.69
CA TYR A 31 0.27 -10.12 9.95
C TYR A 31 1.48 -9.21 10.07
N VAL A 32 2.66 -9.78 10.25
CA VAL A 32 3.92 -9.06 10.05
C VAL A 32 4.35 -9.23 8.60
N LEU A 33 4.68 -8.14 7.93
CA LEU A 33 5.20 -8.18 6.57
C LEU A 33 6.65 -8.68 6.60
N ASP A 34 6.86 -9.92 6.17
CA ASP A 34 8.16 -10.56 6.20
C ASP A 34 8.80 -10.55 4.81
N ILE A 35 9.59 -9.52 4.53
CA ILE A 35 10.26 -9.34 3.24
C ILE A 35 11.54 -10.18 3.24
N VAL A 36 11.48 -11.39 2.70
CA VAL A 36 12.61 -12.35 2.65
C VAL A 36 13.93 -11.72 2.21
N PRO A 37 14.01 -10.98 1.08
CA PRO A 37 15.28 -10.41 0.64
C PRO A 37 15.77 -9.23 1.50
N ALA A 38 14.97 -8.75 2.46
CA ALA A 38 15.30 -7.64 3.36
C ALA A 38 15.28 -8.05 4.84
N ARG A 39 15.20 -9.35 5.15
CA ARG A 39 15.28 -9.85 6.53
C ARG A 39 16.57 -9.37 7.20
N ARG A 40 16.45 -8.87 8.42
CA ARG A 40 17.62 -8.50 9.24
C ARG A 40 18.45 -9.76 9.51
N THR A 41 19.78 -9.62 9.42
CA THR A 41 20.69 -10.63 9.93
C THR A 41 20.79 -10.44 11.43
N VAL A 42 20.23 -11.40 12.18
CA VAL A 42 20.25 -11.45 13.64
C VAL A 42 20.95 -12.75 14.06
N ASP A 43 21.52 -12.78 15.26
CA ASP A 43 22.04 -14.03 15.82
C ASP A 43 20.89 -14.97 16.24
N LEU A 44 21.22 -16.19 16.65
CA LEU A 44 20.21 -17.20 16.98
C LEU A 44 19.35 -16.79 18.20
N ASP A 45 19.94 -16.08 19.16
CA ASP A 45 19.26 -15.69 20.40
C ASP A 45 18.29 -14.52 20.12
N GLU A 46 18.75 -13.49 19.40
CA GLU A 46 17.91 -12.38 18.95
C GLU A 46 16.80 -12.88 18.01
N GLY A 47 17.11 -13.79 17.07
CA GLY A 47 16.13 -14.40 16.19
C GLY A 47 15.05 -15.18 16.95
N GLY A 48 15.43 -15.94 17.99
CA GLY A 48 14.49 -16.63 18.86
C GLY A 48 13.55 -15.66 19.59
N LEU A 49 14.09 -14.56 20.12
CA LEU A 49 13.31 -13.52 20.80
C LEU A 49 12.32 -12.81 19.86
N VAL A 50 12.69 -12.57 18.60
CA VAL A 50 11.80 -12.00 17.58
C VAL A 50 10.60 -12.92 17.32
N LEU A 51 10.83 -14.23 17.19
CA LEU A 51 9.75 -15.20 16.98
C LEU A 51 8.80 -15.28 18.18
N ILE A 52 9.34 -15.22 19.39
CA ILE A 52 8.51 -15.16 20.62
C ILE A 52 7.69 -13.86 20.63
N ALA A 53 8.30 -12.72 20.31
CA ALA A 53 7.60 -11.44 20.25
C ALA A 53 6.45 -11.47 19.23
N TRP A 54 6.64 -12.08 18.07
CA TRP A 54 5.59 -12.24 17.06
C TRP A 54 4.44 -13.10 17.58
N ASP A 55 4.72 -14.24 18.23
CA ASP A 55 3.67 -15.08 18.82
C ASP A 55 2.89 -14.36 19.93
N GLU A 56 3.59 -13.66 20.83
CA GLU A 56 2.95 -12.89 21.92
C GLU A 56 2.05 -11.77 21.36
N LEU A 57 2.48 -11.11 20.29
CA LEU A 57 1.70 -10.08 19.59
C LEU A 57 0.65 -10.64 18.62
N LYS A 58 0.57 -11.97 18.47
CA LYS A 58 -0.30 -12.68 17.53
C LYS A 58 -0.12 -12.21 16.10
N LEU A 59 1.14 -12.05 15.69
CA LEU A 59 1.54 -11.67 14.34
C LEU A 59 1.93 -12.91 13.55
N GLU A 60 1.13 -13.23 12.53
CA GLU A 60 1.50 -14.28 11.57
C GLU A 60 2.40 -13.69 10.46
N PRO A 61 3.47 -14.39 10.04
CA PRO A 61 4.30 -13.89 8.95
C PRO A 61 3.55 -13.94 7.63
N LEU A 62 3.44 -12.80 6.96
CA LEU A 62 3.08 -12.72 5.55
C LEU A 62 4.38 -12.59 4.75
N GLU A 63 4.90 -13.74 4.32
CA GLU A 63 6.14 -13.81 3.57
C GLU A 63 5.99 -13.15 2.20
N LEU A 64 6.94 -12.28 1.84
CA LEU A 64 7.11 -11.72 0.51
C LEU A 64 8.49 -12.09 -0.03
N THR A 65 8.48 -13.02 -0.96
CA THR A 65 9.68 -13.49 -1.66
C THR A 65 10.14 -12.50 -2.72
N LEU A 66 11.40 -12.64 -3.14
CA LEU A 66 11.94 -11.84 -4.24
C LEU A 66 11.19 -12.08 -5.55
N GLU A 67 10.72 -13.31 -5.79
CA GLU A 67 9.93 -13.66 -6.98
C GLU A 67 8.59 -12.93 -7.00
N GLU A 68 7.87 -12.93 -5.87
CA GLU A 68 6.60 -12.23 -5.73
C GLU A 68 6.75 -10.71 -5.88
N ILE A 69 7.82 -10.14 -5.29
CA ILE A 69 8.14 -8.72 -5.44
C ILE A 69 8.47 -8.38 -6.90
N ARG A 70 9.14 -9.30 -7.61
CA ARG A 70 9.52 -9.12 -9.01
C ARG A 70 8.43 -9.45 -10.02
N ARG A 71 7.27 -9.93 -9.56
CA ARG A 71 6.20 -10.37 -10.45
C ARG A 71 5.64 -9.21 -11.27
N GLU A 72 5.68 -9.37 -12.59
CA GLU A 72 5.04 -8.45 -13.52
C GLU A 72 3.54 -8.81 -13.71
N PRO A 73 2.67 -7.84 -14.00
CA PRO A 73 2.95 -6.41 -14.24
C PRO A 73 3.02 -5.57 -12.97
N ARG A 74 2.76 -6.17 -11.80
CA ARG A 74 2.66 -5.46 -10.51
C ARG A 74 3.89 -4.61 -10.21
N ARG A 75 5.10 -5.16 -10.41
CA ARG A 75 6.35 -4.43 -10.16
C ARG A 75 6.45 -3.16 -11.00
N SER A 76 6.36 -3.29 -12.34
CA SER A 76 6.51 -2.14 -13.23
C SER A 76 5.42 -1.09 -13.00
N ASN A 77 4.18 -1.54 -12.77
CA ASN A 77 3.05 -0.67 -12.44
C ASN A 77 3.28 0.10 -11.12
N ALA A 78 3.68 -0.60 -10.05
CA ALA A 78 3.93 0.01 -8.76
C ALA A 78 5.06 1.05 -8.83
N ASN A 79 6.17 0.72 -9.50
CA ASN A 79 7.27 1.67 -9.69
C ASN A 79 6.85 2.92 -10.47
N LEU A 80 6.06 2.74 -11.53
CA LEU A 80 5.56 3.84 -12.34
C LEU A 80 4.66 4.78 -11.53
N VAL A 81 3.72 4.22 -10.76
CA VAL A 81 2.83 5.03 -9.91
C VAL A 81 3.64 5.71 -8.80
N TRP A 82 4.54 4.99 -8.14
CA TRP A 82 5.32 5.49 -7.01
C TRP A 82 6.27 6.65 -7.36
N ALA A 83 6.66 6.76 -8.64
CA ALA A 83 7.43 7.88 -9.15
C ALA A 83 6.73 9.25 -8.94
N TYR A 84 5.42 9.25 -8.68
CA TYR A 84 4.61 10.46 -8.44
C TYR A 84 4.33 10.75 -6.95
N SER A 85 4.94 10.02 -6.00
CA SER A 85 4.65 10.10 -4.55
C SER A 85 4.92 11.46 -3.89
N GLY A 86 5.72 12.33 -4.50
CA GLY A 86 6.01 13.69 -4.02
C GLY A 86 5.29 14.81 -4.76
N VAL A 87 4.43 14.48 -5.74
CA VAL A 87 3.81 15.50 -6.59
C VAL A 87 2.64 16.16 -5.86
N ALA A 88 2.70 17.49 -5.73
CA ALA A 88 1.60 18.28 -5.18
C ALA A 88 0.46 18.39 -6.19
N VAL A 89 -0.73 17.95 -5.79
CA VAL A 89 -1.95 18.08 -6.61
C VAL A 89 -2.75 19.29 -6.14
N PRO A 90 -3.12 20.23 -7.04
CA PRO A 90 -4.00 21.34 -6.69
C PRO A 90 -5.31 20.85 -6.07
N VAL A 91 -5.77 21.53 -5.01
CA VAL A 91 -6.96 21.08 -4.26
C VAL A 91 -8.20 20.98 -5.14
N GLY A 92 -8.36 21.88 -6.12
CA GLY A 92 -9.48 21.86 -7.07
C GLY A 92 -9.52 20.57 -7.90
N LEU A 93 -8.39 20.21 -8.52
CA LEU A 93 -8.27 18.99 -9.32
C LEU A 93 -8.44 17.73 -8.46
N ARG A 94 -7.90 17.74 -7.23
CA ARG A 94 -8.12 16.65 -6.27
C ARG A 94 -9.62 16.44 -5.97
N LEU A 95 -10.33 17.52 -5.63
CA LEU A 95 -11.76 17.45 -5.31
C LEU A 95 -12.57 17.02 -6.53
N ARG A 96 -12.21 17.50 -7.71
CA ARG A 96 -12.89 17.13 -8.96
C ARG A 96 -12.75 15.64 -9.27
N ILE A 97 -11.53 15.09 -9.21
CA ILE A 97 -11.29 13.65 -9.42
C ILE A 97 -12.13 12.82 -8.45
N GLN A 98 -12.13 13.19 -7.17
CA GLN A 98 -12.90 12.47 -6.15
C GLN A 98 -14.40 12.58 -6.40
N GLN A 99 -14.89 13.76 -6.78
CA GLN A 99 -16.30 13.99 -7.09
C GLN A 99 -16.77 13.13 -8.28
N VAL A 100 -16.01 13.07 -9.37
CA VAL A 100 -16.34 12.20 -10.52
C VAL A 100 -16.45 10.74 -10.08
N LEU A 101 -15.50 10.24 -9.30
CA LEU A 101 -15.53 8.86 -8.80
C LEU A 101 -16.64 8.60 -7.77
N LEU A 102 -17.10 9.62 -7.03
CA LEU A 102 -18.25 9.52 -6.14
C LEU A 102 -19.57 9.46 -6.92
N GLU A 103 -19.71 10.27 -7.97
CA GLU A 103 -20.93 10.40 -8.76
C GLU A 103 -21.10 9.26 -9.78
N GLU A 104 -20.04 8.88 -10.48
CA GLU A 104 -20.06 7.86 -11.53
C GLU A 104 -19.63 6.46 -11.05
N GLY A 105 -19.00 6.37 -9.87
CA GLY A 105 -18.46 5.14 -9.33
C GLY A 105 -17.09 4.74 -9.94
N PRO A 106 -16.62 3.51 -9.65
CA PRO A 106 -15.39 2.97 -10.24
C PRO A 106 -15.44 2.94 -11.77
N MET A 107 -14.37 3.41 -12.41
CA MET A 107 -14.34 3.55 -13.87
C MET A 107 -12.95 3.30 -14.45
N ALA A 108 -12.87 3.15 -15.77
CA ALA A 108 -11.60 3.00 -16.47
C ALA A 108 -10.78 4.31 -16.42
N LEU A 109 -9.47 4.22 -16.27
CA LEU A 109 -8.56 5.37 -16.18
C LEU A 109 -8.73 6.32 -17.38
N GLY A 110 -8.81 5.79 -18.60
CA GLY A 110 -9.02 6.60 -19.80
C GLY A 110 -10.35 7.36 -19.81
N GLN A 111 -11.40 6.79 -19.20
CA GLN A 111 -12.69 7.45 -19.07
C GLN A 111 -12.61 8.60 -18.07
N LEU A 112 -11.95 8.38 -16.93
CA LEU A 112 -11.70 9.43 -15.92
C LEU A 112 -10.86 10.58 -16.51
N LEU A 113 -9.77 10.27 -17.23
CA LEU A 113 -8.94 11.31 -17.84
C LEU A 113 -9.72 12.12 -18.89
N LYS A 114 -10.62 11.47 -19.63
CA LYS A 114 -11.48 12.15 -20.61
C LYS A 114 -12.55 13.04 -19.96
N SER A 115 -13.07 12.70 -18.78
CA SER A 115 -14.04 13.55 -18.06
C SER A 115 -13.40 14.78 -17.41
N LEU A 116 -12.07 14.80 -17.32
CA LEU A 116 -11.24 15.89 -16.78
C LEU A 116 -10.55 16.69 -17.90
N ASP A 117 -11.00 16.55 -19.15
CA ASP A 117 -10.35 17.20 -20.29
C ASP A 117 -10.31 18.73 -20.10
N GLY A 118 -9.14 19.33 -20.34
CA GLY A 118 -8.85 20.74 -20.04
C GLY A 118 -8.40 21.03 -18.59
N GLU A 119 -8.44 20.06 -17.67
CA GLU A 119 -7.99 20.23 -16.28
C GLU A 119 -6.53 19.76 -16.07
N GLY A 120 -5.56 20.61 -16.42
CA GLY A 120 -4.14 20.39 -16.10
C GLY A 120 -3.61 19.00 -16.49
N ASP A 121 -2.66 18.47 -15.71
CA ASP A 121 -2.17 17.10 -15.89
C ASP A 121 -2.94 16.11 -14.99
N ALA A 122 -4.13 15.75 -15.42
CA ALA A 122 -5.02 14.83 -14.70
C ALA A 122 -4.39 13.44 -14.49
N ALA A 123 -3.54 12.96 -15.40
CA ALA A 123 -2.87 11.68 -15.27
C ALA A 123 -1.88 11.70 -14.11
N VAL A 124 -1.03 12.73 -14.05
CA VAL A 124 -0.11 12.95 -12.92
C VAL A 124 -0.88 13.07 -11.60
N ALA A 125 -1.99 13.82 -11.60
CA ALA A 125 -2.82 13.96 -10.42
C ALA A 125 -3.38 12.61 -9.93
N VAL A 126 -3.90 11.77 -10.82
CA VAL A 126 -4.42 10.44 -10.44
C VAL A 126 -3.31 9.57 -9.86
N MET A 127 -2.10 9.55 -10.44
CA MET A 127 -0.98 8.77 -9.89
C MET A 127 -0.54 9.28 -8.52
N ALA A 128 -0.45 10.59 -8.34
CA ALA A 128 -0.09 11.20 -7.07
C ALA A 128 -1.15 10.93 -5.99
N LEU A 129 -2.44 11.01 -6.33
CA LEU A 129 -3.54 10.64 -5.43
C LEU A 129 -3.51 9.14 -5.09
N ALA A 130 -3.05 8.29 -6.00
CA ALA A 130 -2.87 6.87 -5.71
C ALA A 130 -1.75 6.63 -4.70
N CYS A 131 -0.63 7.36 -4.82
CA CYS A 131 0.44 7.35 -3.82
C CYS A 131 -0.03 7.85 -2.45
N ALA A 132 -0.93 8.84 -2.43
CA ALA A 132 -1.54 9.37 -1.21
C ALA A 132 -2.69 8.49 -0.65
N ASN A 133 -2.93 7.31 -1.22
CA ASN A 133 -4.01 6.38 -0.84
C ASN A 133 -5.42 7.01 -0.89
N LEU A 134 -5.63 7.97 -1.80
CA LEU A 134 -6.93 8.62 -2.00
C LEU A 134 -7.72 7.98 -3.15
N VAL A 135 -7.01 7.44 -4.15
CA VAL A 135 -7.58 6.64 -5.23
C VAL A 135 -6.81 5.32 -5.36
N CYS A 136 -7.49 4.27 -5.78
CA CYS A 136 -6.98 2.93 -5.85
C CYS A 136 -6.98 2.50 -7.32
N LEU A 137 -5.83 2.01 -7.78
CA LEU A 137 -5.62 1.51 -9.14
C LEU A 137 -5.45 -0.02 -9.10
N ASP A 138 -6.01 -0.74 -10.06
CA ASP A 138 -5.66 -2.15 -10.26
C ASP A 138 -4.29 -2.26 -10.93
N LEU A 139 -3.27 -2.53 -10.11
CA LEU A 139 -1.89 -2.71 -10.57
C LEU A 139 -1.52 -4.18 -10.83
N PHE A 140 -2.41 -5.13 -10.54
CA PHE A 140 -2.09 -6.56 -10.50
C PHE A 140 -2.48 -7.28 -11.78
N SER A 141 -3.65 -6.95 -12.34
CA SER A 141 -4.27 -7.77 -13.38
C SER A 141 -3.61 -7.58 -14.74
N GLN A 142 -3.24 -6.36 -15.10
CA GLN A 142 -2.72 -5.98 -16.42
C GLN A 142 -1.72 -4.82 -16.30
N PRO A 143 -0.85 -4.60 -17.31
CA PRO A 143 -0.08 -3.36 -17.40
C PRO A 143 -0.97 -2.12 -17.29
N LEU A 144 -0.47 -1.08 -16.61
CA LEU A 144 -1.18 0.19 -16.47
C LEU A 144 -1.56 0.72 -17.84
N SER A 145 -2.86 0.97 -18.05
CA SER A 145 -3.40 1.33 -19.34
C SER A 145 -4.71 2.12 -19.18
N PRO A 146 -5.29 2.66 -20.27
CA PRO A 146 -6.58 3.35 -20.21
C PRO A 146 -7.73 2.49 -19.66
N THR A 147 -7.61 1.15 -19.67
CA THR A 147 -8.62 0.24 -19.11
C THR A 147 -8.38 -0.11 -17.64
N THR A 148 -7.29 0.37 -17.03
CA THR A 148 -7.03 0.17 -15.59
C THR A 148 -8.18 0.75 -14.79
N LEU A 149 -8.75 -0.06 -13.89
CA LEU A 149 -9.82 0.37 -13.01
C LEU A 149 -9.30 1.37 -11.97
N VAL A 150 -10.00 2.49 -11.86
CA VAL A 150 -9.79 3.53 -10.85
C VAL A 150 -11.01 3.58 -9.95
N ARG A 151 -10.78 3.66 -8.65
CA ARG A 151 -11.84 3.83 -7.64
C ARG A 151 -11.33 4.68 -6.48
N LEU A 152 -12.23 5.18 -5.65
CA LEU A 152 -11.82 5.72 -4.34
C LEU A 152 -11.28 4.59 -3.47
N CYS A 153 -10.18 4.86 -2.76
CA CYS A 153 -9.76 3.95 -1.71
C CYS A 153 -10.76 4.06 -0.56
N MET A 154 -11.18 2.92 0.00
CA MET A 154 -11.99 2.95 1.22
C MET A 154 -11.14 3.56 2.32
N GLN A 155 -11.62 4.64 2.95
CA GLN A 155 -11.03 5.11 4.19
C GLN A 155 -11.30 4.04 5.25
N PRO A 156 -10.29 3.54 5.96
CA PRO A 156 -10.57 2.76 7.15
C PRO A 156 -11.28 3.67 8.13
N GLU A 157 -12.42 3.22 8.66
CA GLU A 157 -13.09 3.87 9.79
C GLU A 157 -12.04 4.00 10.90
N ARG A 158 -11.67 5.24 11.23
CA ARG A 158 -10.88 5.50 12.43
C ARG A 158 -11.79 5.21 13.62
N ALA A 159 -11.63 4.03 14.22
CA ALA A 159 -12.16 3.73 15.54
C ALA A 159 -11.41 4.54 16.61
#